data_AF-A0A369Q2Q5-F1
#
_entry.id   AF-A0A369Q2Q5-F1
#
_cell.length_a   1.000
_cell.length_b   1.000
_cell.length_c   1.000
_cell.angle_alpha   90.00
_cell.angle_beta   90.00
_cell.angle_gamma   90.00
#
_symmetry.space_group_name_H-M   'P 1'
#
loop_
_entity.id
_entity.type
_entity.pdbx_description
1 polymer ?
#
loop_
_entity_poly.entity_id
_entity_poly.type
_entity_poly.pdbx_seq_one_letter_code
_entity_poly.pdbx_strand_id
1 'polypeptide(L)'
;MLLGGGHLEKRTKTEFARLPGDILFCHGGEPHQFITQEFPSKNINLEIDYSFYGTTTSPKVALIKPFPKRKREFLILKAYREVRTKDSDTETSIQMLLLSLMQESVKITTGIPT
;
A
#
# COMPACT_ATOMS: atom_id res chain seq x y z
N MET A 1 -6.32 2.91 0.13
CA MET A 1 -6.15 4.19 -0.61
C MET A 1 -7.53 4.78 -0.90
N LEU A 2 -7.78 6.04 -0.55
CA LEU A 2 -9.04 6.71 -0.88
C LEU A 2 -9.02 7.22 -2.32
N LEU A 3 -10.10 6.96 -3.08
CA LEU A 3 -10.30 7.45 -4.44
C LEU A 3 -11.25 8.65 -4.51
N GLY A 4 -12.15 8.79 -3.55
CA GLY A 4 -13.16 9.85 -3.48
C GLY A 4 -13.88 9.83 -2.13
N GLY A 5 -14.59 10.93 -1.82
CA GLY A 5 -15.20 11.17 -0.51
C GLY A 5 -14.17 11.50 0.57
N GLY A 6 -14.52 11.25 1.83
CA GLY A 6 -13.68 11.60 2.98
C GLY A 6 -14.03 10.78 4.22
N HIS A 7 -13.01 10.46 5.02
CA HIS A 7 -13.15 9.68 6.25
C HIS A 7 -12.51 10.37 7.45
N LEU A 8 -13.07 10.12 8.62
CA LEU A 8 -12.39 10.28 9.90
C LEU A 8 -11.83 8.91 10.31
N GLU A 9 -10.50 8.78 10.34
CA GLU A 9 -9.84 7.62 10.94
C GLU A 9 -9.66 7.86 12.43
N LYS A 10 -10.12 6.92 13.26
CA LYS A 10 -9.82 6.88 14.69
C LYS A 10 -8.85 5.75 14.99
N ARG A 11 -7.77 6.06 15.70
CA ARG A 11 -6.86 5.10 16.36
C ARG A 11 -6.95 5.30 17.87
N THR A 12 -6.35 4.39 18.66
CA THR A 12 -6.49 4.30 20.13
C THR A 12 -6.46 5.64 20.90
N LYS A 13 -5.80 6.69 20.39
CA LYS A 13 -5.80 8.03 21.01
C LYS A 13 -5.76 9.20 20.01
N THR A 14 -5.94 8.95 18.72
CA THR A 14 -5.74 9.97 17.68
C THR A 14 -6.80 9.85 16.61
N GLU A 15 -7.15 11.00 16.04
CA GLU A 15 -8.06 11.08 14.91
C GLU A 15 -7.38 11.78 13.74
N PHE A 16 -7.65 11.31 12.53
CA PHE A 16 -7.09 11.86 11.30
C PHE A 16 -8.19 12.06 10.26
N ALA A 17 -8.29 13.26 9.70
CA ALA A 17 -9.04 13.48 8.48
C ALA A 17 -8.31 12.81 7.31
N ARG A 18 -9.04 12.03 6.51
CA ARG A 18 -8.52 11.29 5.36
C ARG A 18 -9.21 11.75 4.10
N LEU A 19 -8.40 12.13 3.13
CA LEU A 19 -8.81 12.75 1.87
C LEU A 19 -8.46 11.86 0.67
N PRO A 20 -9.05 12.12 -0.51
CA PRO A 20 -8.70 11.40 -1.73
C PRO A 20 -7.19 11.43 -2.01
N GLY A 21 -6.64 10.28 -2.40
CA GLY A 21 -5.20 10.05 -2.59
C GLY A 21 -4.45 9.67 -1.32
N ASP A 22 -5.07 9.68 -0.14
CA ASP A 22 -4.41 9.17 1.06
C ASP A 22 -4.21 7.65 0.96
N ILE A 23 -2.98 7.23 1.21
CA ILE A 23 -2.57 5.82 1.32
C ILE A 23 -2.26 5.57 2.79
N LEU A 24 -2.95 4.59 3.36
CA LEU A 24 -2.86 4.25 4.77
C LEU A 24 -2.31 2.84 4.93
N PHE A 25 -1.55 2.64 5.99
CA PHE A 25 -1.08 1.33 6.41
C PHE A 25 -1.72 0.97 7.75
N CYS A 26 -2.38 -0.18 7.79
CA CYS A 26 -3.00 -0.73 8.98
C CYS A 26 -2.27 -2.02 9.33
N HIS A 27 -1.57 -2.06 10.48
CA HIS A 27 -0.93 -3.28 10.92
C HIS A 27 -2.00 -4.28 11.41
N GLY A 28 -1.81 -5.56 11.11
CA GLY A 28 -2.69 -6.62 11.62
C GLY A 28 -2.74 -6.58 13.16
N GLY A 29 -3.95 -6.54 13.71
CA GLY A 29 -4.18 -6.44 15.16
C GLY A 29 -4.17 -5.02 15.74
N GLU A 30 -3.91 -3.99 14.95
CA GLU A 30 -4.03 -2.59 15.40
C GLU A 30 -5.51 -2.16 15.45
N PRO A 31 -6.05 -1.73 16.61
CA PRO A 31 -7.41 -1.20 16.67
C PRO A 31 -7.52 0.12 15.90
N HIS A 32 -8.40 0.16 14.90
CA HIS A 32 -8.70 1.36 14.13
C HIS A 32 -10.14 1.34 13.63
N GLN A 33 -10.71 2.53 13.39
CA GLN A 33 -12.06 2.69 12.86
C GLN A 33 -12.05 3.77 11.77
N PHE A 34 -12.76 3.51 10.67
CA PHE A 34 -13.03 4.51 9.64
C PHE A 34 -14.50 4.92 9.68
N ILE A 35 -14.76 6.21 9.84
CA ILE A 35 -16.10 6.79 9.79
C ILE A 35 -16.21 7.64 8.52
N THR A 36 -17.12 7.30 7.62
CA THR A 36 -17.39 8.11 6.41
C THR A 36 -17.98 9.45 6.80
N GLN A 37 -17.34 10.53 6.35
CA GLN A 37 -17.78 11.92 6.57
C GLN A 37 -18.35 12.53 5.28
N GLU A 38 -17.84 12.14 4.11
CA GLU A 38 -18.29 12.66 2.82
C GLU A 38 -18.64 11.53 1.86
N PHE A 39 -19.81 11.64 1.21
CA PHE A 39 -20.37 10.64 0.30
C PHE A 39 -20.46 11.20 -1.14
N PRO A 40 -20.25 10.37 -2.18
CA PRO A 40 -19.88 8.96 -2.14
C PRO A 40 -18.41 8.76 -1.74
N SER A 41 -18.16 7.82 -0.83
CA SER A 41 -16.80 7.40 -0.50
C SER A 41 -16.44 6.12 -1.27
N LYS A 42 -15.20 6.08 -1.77
CA LYS A 42 -14.65 4.92 -2.46
C LYS A 42 -13.20 4.71 -2.08
N ASN A 43 -12.84 3.48 -1.72
CA ASN A 43 -11.48 3.09 -1.38
C ASN A 43 -11.04 1.83 -2.14
N ILE A 44 -9.73 1.67 -2.29
CA ILE A 44 -9.07 0.41 -2.65
C ILE A 44 -8.33 -0.05 -1.40
N ASN A 45 -8.73 -1.21 -0.87
CA ASN A 45 -8.07 -1.86 0.25
C ASN A 45 -7.28 -3.05 -0.29
N LEU A 46 -6.01 -3.14 0.10
CA LEU A 46 -5.15 -4.27 -0.19
C LEU A 46 -4.83 -4.96 1.13
N GLU A 47 -5.22 -6.22 1.25
CA GLU A 47 -4.94 -7.06 2.41
C GLU A 47 -3.84 -8.04 2.03
N ILE A 48 -2.75 -8.04 2.79
CA ILE A 48 -1.55 -8.83 2.51
C ILE A 48 -1.24 -9.64 3.75
N ASP A 49 -1.28 -10.96 3.61
CA ASP A 49 -0.95 -11.87 4.69
C ASP A 49 0.56 -11.87 4.98
N TYR A 50 0.94 -12.15 6.23
CA TYR A 50 2.34 -12.19 6.62
C TYR A 50 3.16 -13.26 5.86
N SER A 51 2.53 -14.35 5.41
CA SER A 51 3.16 -15.37 4.58
C SER A 51 3.72 -14.84 3.26
N PHE A 52 3.18 -13.73 2.73
CA PHE A 52 3.67 -13.10 1.51
C PHE A 52 5.11 -12.58 1.63
N TYR A 53 5.54 -12.17 2.82
CA TYR A 53 6.85 -11.54 3.04
C TYR A 53 8.00 -12.55 3.21
N GLY A 54 7.69 -13.85 3.29
CA GLY A 54 8.67 -14.89 3.60
C GLY A 54 9.27 -14.78 5.01
N THR A 55 10.23 -15.65 5.33
CA THR A 55 10.83 -15.74 6.68
C THR A 55 11.92 -14.69 6.95
N THR A 56 12.36 -13.95 5.93
CA THR A 56 13.55 -13.08 6.01
C THR A 56 13.25 -11.58 5.98
N THR A 57 12.02 -11.17 5.64
CA THR A 57 11.65 -9.75 5.53
C THR A 57 10.77 -9.36 6.71
N SER A 58 11.29 -8.51 7.61
CA SER A 58 10.46 -7.97 8.69
C SER A 58 9.33 -7.10 8.12
N PRO A 59 8.06 -7.36 8.45
CA PRO A 59 6.93 -6.54 8.00
C PRO A 59 7.00 -5.09 8.51
N LYS A 60 7.89 -4.79 9.46
CA LYS A 60 8.13 -3.43 9.98
C LYS A 60 8.88 -2.52 8.99
N VAL A 61 9.48 -3.04 7.92
CA VAL A 61 10.43 -2.30 7.06
C VAL A 61 9.96 -2.10 5.62
N ALA A 62 8.79 -2.61 5.22
CA ALA A 62 8.16 -2.19 3.95
C ALA A 62 7.53 -0.80 4.09
N LEU A 63 8.29 0.16 4.65
CA LEU A 63 7.99 1.56 4.59
C LEU A 63 8.00 1.92 3.12
N ILE A 64 6.80 2.10 2.61
CA ILE A 64 6.37 2.77 1.39
C ILE A 64 7.11 4.12 1.11
N LYS A 65 7.98 4.58 2.03
CA LYS A 65 8.76 5.82 2.03
C LYS A 65 9.75 6.05 0.88
N PRO A 66 10.34 5.08 0.15
CA PRO A 66 11.34 5.40 -0.86
C PRO A 66 10.73 5.96 -2.15
N PHE A 67 9.41 5.83 -2.37
CA PHE A 67 8.79 6.23 -3.63
C PHE A 67 8.05 7.57 -3.57
N PRO A 68 7.96 8.31 -4.69
CA PRO A 68 7.01 9.41 -4.85
C PRO A 68 5.56 8.91 -4.69
N LYS A 69 4.70 9.70 -4.02
CA LYS A 69 3.28 9.38 -3.78
C LYS A 69 2.55 8.87 -5.05
N ARG A 70 2.71 9.58 -6.17
CA ARG A 70 2.10 9.23 -7.46
C ARG A 70 2.47 7.84 -7.98
N LYS A 71 3.73 7.43 -7.83
CA LYS A 71 4.18 6.11 -8.30
C LYS A 71 3.44 5.00 -7.55
N ARG A 72 3.21 5.20 -6.26
CA ARG A 72 2.51 4.23 -5.41
C ARG A 72 1.04 4.12 -5.72
N GLU A 73 0.37 5.26 -5.89
CA GLU A 73 -1.03 5.31 -6.31
C GLU A 73 -1.21 4.54 -7.63
N PHE A 74 -0.30 4.75 -8.58
CA PHE A 74 -0.33 4.05 -9.86
C PHE A 74 -0.11 2.54 -9.73
N LEU A 75 0.82 2.09 -8.89
CA LEU A 75 1.04 0.67 -8.63
C LEU A 75 -0.18 0.01 -7.97
N ILE A 76 -0.83 0.68 -7.01
CA ILE A 76 -2.08 0.19 -6.38
C ILE A 76 -3.21 0.11 -7.41
N LEU A 77 -3.35 1.12 -8.27
CA LEU A 77 -4.36 1.11 -9.35
C LEU A 77 -4.12 0.00 -10.36
N LYS A 78 -2.85 -0.27 -10.71
CA LYS A 78 -2.48 -1.40 -11.57
C LYS A 78 -2.86 -2.72 -10.92
N ALA A 79 -2.51 -2.93 -9.65
CA ALA A 79 -2.86 -4.16 -8.94
C ALA A 79 -4.37 -4.38 -8.90
N TYR A 80 -5.14 -3.32 -8.63
CA TYR A 80 -6.61 -3.37 -8.70
C TYR A 80 -7.13 -3.75 -10.09
N ARG A 81 -6.50 -3.26 -11.17
CA ARG A 81 -6.87 -3.61 -12.54
C ARG A 81 -6.55 -5.07 -12.89
N GLU A 82 -5.40 -5.60 -12.45
CA GLU A 82 -5.04 -7.01 -12.66
C GLU A 82 -6.09 -7.95 -12.03
N VAL A 83 -6.49 -7.67 -10.78
CA VAL A 83 -7.55 -8.41 -10.07
C VAL A 83 -8.88 -8.44 -10.85
N ARG A 84 -9.15 -7.42 -11.68
CA ARG A 84 -10.35 -7.34 -12.51
C ARG A 84 -10.22 -8.00 -13.88
N THR A 85 -9.00 -8.15 -14.40
CA THR A 85 -8.74 -8.72 -15.72
C THR A 85 -8.79 -10.24 -15.69
N LYS A 86 -8.16 -10.85 -14.67
CA LYS A 86 -8.22 -12.30 -14.39
C LYS A 86 -7.83 -13.19 -15.59
N ASP A 87 -6.70 -12.89 -16.20
CA ASP A 87 -6.03 -13.74 -17.18
C ASP A 87 -5.07 -14.74 -16.51
N SER A 88 -4.34 -15.51 -17.32
CA SER A 88 -3.37 -16.52 -16.85
C SER A 88 -2.23 -15.94 -16.03
N ASP A 89 -1.92 -14.66 -16.22
CA ASP A 89 -0.72 -14.01 -15.68
C ASP A 89 -1.06 -13.08 -14.50
N THR A 90 -2.33 -13.01 -14.12
CA THR A 90 -2.85 -12.11 -13.10
C THR A 90 -2.15 -12.30 -11.75
N GLU A 91 -1.95 -13.55 -11.31
CA GLU A 91 -1.31 -13.82 -10.02
C GLU A 91 0.14 -13.30 -10.00
N THR A 92 0.95 -13.68 -10.99
CA THR A 92 2.34 -13.25 -11.11
C THR A 92 2.43 -11.72 -11.22
N SER A 93 1.54 -11.10 -12.01
CA SER A 93 1.51 -9.65 -12.18
C SER A 93 1.20 -8.92 -10.87
N ILE A 94 0.23 -9.41 -10.09
CA ILE A 94 -0.08 -8.86 -8.77
C ILE A 94 1.11 -9.01 -7.83
N GLN A 95 1.75 -10.19 -7.77
CA GLN A 95 2.93 -10.41 -6.93
C GLN A 95 4.07 -9.44 -7.28
N MET A 96 4.37 -9.25 -8.57
CA MET A 96 5.39 -8.29 -9.02
C MET A 96 5.05 -6.84 -8.65
N LEU A 97 3.78 -6.45 -8.76
CA LEU A 97 3.31 -5.11 -8.40
C LEU A 97 3.40 -4.87 -6.88
N LEU A 98 3.03 -5.87 -6.07
CA LEU A 98 3.15 -5.81 -4.61
C LEU A 98 4.61 -5.74 -4.17
N LEU A 99 5.50 -6.56 -4.75
CA LEU A 99 6.93 -6.48 -4.50
C LEU A 99 7.49 -5.10 -4.89
N SER A 100 7.06 -4.54 -6.02
CA SER A 100 7.46 -3.20 -6.46
C SER A 100 7.00 -2.08 -5.51
N LEU A 101 5.89 -2.27 -4.78
CA LEU A 101 5.44 -1.34 -3.75
C LEU A 101 6.31 -1.39 -2.49
N MET A 102 6.95 -2.54 -2.22
CA MET A 102 7.69 -2.82 -1.00
C MET A 102 9.20 -2.61 -1.12
N GLN A 103 9.76 -2.57 -2.34
CA GLN A 103 11.20 -2.42 -2.54
C GLN A 103 11.73 -1.07 -2.05
N GLU A 104 12.79 -1.11 -1.25
CA GLU A 104 13.67 0.04 -1.07
C GLU A 104 14.41 0.35 -2.37
N SER A 105 14.61 1.63 -2.67
CA SER A 105 15.55 2.03 -3.71
C SER A 105 16.94 1.52 -3.30
N VAL A 106 17.39 0.41 -3.89
CA VAL A 106 18.75 -0.08 -3.71
C VAL A 106 19.68 1.03 -4.24
N LYS A 107 20.35 1.75 -3.34
CA LYS A 107 21.48 2.59 -3.72
C LYS A 107 22.60 1.63 -4.11
N ILE A 108 22.85 1.49 -5.40
CA ILE A 108 24.07 0.85 -5.89
C ILE A 108 25.20 1.82 -5.56
N THR A 109 25.85 1.64 -4.41
CA THR A 109 27.13 2.30 -4.15
C THR A 109 28.15 1.61 -5.06
N THR A 110 28.46 2.21 -6.21
CA THR A 110 29.59 1.80 -7.03
C THR A 110 30.86 2.12 -6.25
N GLY A 111 31.29 1.17 -5.42
CA GLY A 111 32.64 1.16 -4.87
C GLY A 111 33.62 0.95 -6.01
N ILE A 112 34.14 2.05 -6.56
CA ILE A 112 35.38 2.00 -7.33
C ILE A 112 36.50 1.84 -6.28
N PRO A 113 37.27 0.75 -6.29
CA PRO A 113 38.43 0.65 -5.43
C PRO A 113 39.50 1.61 -5.96
N THR A 114 39.83 2.62 -5.17
CA THR A 114 41.06 3.42 -5.30
C THR A 114 42.25 2.65 -4.75
#